data_AF-A0A3D0X292-F1
#
_entry.id   AF-A0A3D0X292-F1
#
_cell.length_a   1.000
_cell.length_b   1.000
_cell.length_c   1.000
_cell.angle_alpha   90.00
_cell.angle_beta   90.00
_cell.angle_gamma   90.00
#
_symmetry.space_group_name_H-M   'P 1'
#
loop_
_entity.id
_entity.type
_entity.pdbx_description
1 polymer ?
#
loop_
_entity_poly.entity_id
_entity_poly.type
_entity_poly.pdbx_seq_one_letter_code
_entity_poly.pdbx_strand_id
1 'polypeptide(L)'
;DLFNSEIWRKAFDNCGVDTAYYNERQRGLREIFPWEHTSPGVNKEFLLREHHKALKGDVTPDCRRSQCSACGVCPNLGVKVVDHIARAGEFQELERKHGTKQETKPRQLYAYRARIRKGEELRYISHLDYASVFERAFLRAKLPVAFSEGFNPRMKLAFASALAVGVTSDGEYMDFELTKPLCQPEVFDRLRANLPVGAELLKLRELSGKQPALMSIVDAAIYEIRIPFGGNLDSVESALGRFDRAAEVKYLRVTPKKRREIEVKQYISKPISASIEGEELLLKMELGITPTGSVKPGEILELLAGEFGLPVEVSAAKIHRTELLRGGKPIIEPGIHCL
;
A
#
# COMPACT_ATOMS: atom_id res chain seq x y z
N ASP A 1 0.18 26.19 2.00
CA ASP A 1 -0.72 25.64 3.02
C ASP A 1 -1.26 26.80 3.85
N LEU A 2 -2.58 26.96 3.89
CA LEU A 2 -3.27 28.01 4.68
C LEU A 2 -3.80 27.44 6.00
N PHE A 3 -3.53 26.17 6.30
CA PHE A 3 -3.96 25.55 7.54
C PHE A 3 -3.06 25.98 8.71
N ASN A 4 -3.68 26.51 9.78
CA ASN A 4 -3.03 26.86 11.04
C ASN A 4 -3.87 26.31 12.19
N SER A 5 -3.34 25.33 12.92
CA SER A 5 -4.05 24.63 14.00
C SER A 5 -4.42 25.55 15.17
N GLU A 6 -3.62 26.57 15.47
CA GLU A 6 -3.92 27.51 16.56
C GLU A 6 -5.13 28.38 16.24
N ILE A 7 -5.27 28.81 14.98
CA ILE A 7 -6.43 29.60 14.54
C ILE A 7 -7.70 28.77 14.69
N TRP A 8 -7.67 27.50 14.27
CA TRP A 8 -8.80 26.60 14.41
C TRP A 8 -9.13 26.29 15.87
N ARG A 9 -8.11 26.03 16.72
CA ARG A 9 -8.34 25.80 18.15
C ARG A 9 -8.99 27.01 18.81
N LYS A 10 -8.48 28.22 18.56
CA LYS A 10 -9.10 29.47 19.05
C LYS A 10 -10.53 29.64 18.52
N ALA A 11 -10.80 29.29 17.28
CA ALA A 11 -12.15 29.35 16.72
C ALA A 11 -13.11 28.38 17.43
N PHE A 12 -12.67 27.15 17.72
CA PHE A 12 -13.46 26.19 18.49
C PHE A 12 -13.71 26.69 19.92
N ASP A 13 -12.67 27.19 20.60
CA ASP A 13 -12.78 27.75 21.95
C ASP A 13 -13.77 28.93 21.99
N ASN A 14 -13.66 29.87 21.04
CA ASN A 14 -14.55 31.03 20.94
C ASN A 14 -16.01 30.66 20.66
N CYS A 15 -16.24 29.54 19.97
CA CYS A 15 -17.58 29.02 19.69
C CYS A 15 -18.10 28.06 20.77
N GLY A 16 -17.31 27.79 21.83
CA GLY A 16 -17.66 26.81 22.86
C GLY A 16 -17.76 25.38 22.35
N VAL A 17 -17.02 25.04 21.29
CA VAL A 17 -17.02 23.72 20.66
C VAL A 17 -15.95 22.85 21.30
N ASP A 18 -16.36 21.85 22.07
CA ASP A 18 -15.46 20.82 22.60
C ASP A 18 -15.13 19.78 21.52
N THR A 19 -13.90 19.85 20.98
CA THR A 19 -13.46 18.92 19.93
C THR A 19 -13.35 17.48 20.42
N ALA A 20 -13.02 17.24 21.70
CA ALA A 20 -12.90 15.90 22.25
C ALA A 20 -14.27 15.21 22.31
N TYR A 21 -15.32 15.95 22.69
CA TYR A 21 -16.70 15.46 22.66
C TYR A 21 -17.14 14.98 21.26
N TYR A 22 -16.66 15.61 20.17
CA TYR A 22 -17.06 15.20 18.82
C TYR A 22 -16.20 14.09 18.22
N ASN A 23 -14.89 14.08 18.51
CA ASN A 23 -13.89 13.25 17.82
C ASN A 23 -13.37 12.07 18.64
N GLU A 24 -13.34 12.16 19.97
CA GLU A 24 -12.66 11.18 20.83
C GLU A 24 -13.64 10.26 21.57
N ARG A 25 -14.91 10.65 21.71
CA ARG A 25 -15.88 9.83 22.46
C ARG A 25 -16.40 8.66 21.64
N GLN A 26 -16.65 7.55 22.32
CA GLN A 26 -17.47 6.47 21.80
C GLN A 26 -18.93 6.93 21.71
N ARG A 27 -19.56 6.70 20.56
CA ARG A 27 -20.97 7.05 20.34
C ARG A 27 -21.90 5.90 20.70
N GLY A 28 -22.99 6.21 21.38
CA GLY A 28 -24.02 5.25 21.74
C GLY A 28 -24.91 4.93 20.54
N LEU A 29 -25.42 3.70 20.44
CA LEU A 29 -26.24 3.29 19.29
C LEU A 29 -27.63 3.97 19.23
N ARG A 30 -28.07 4.57 20.34
CA ARG A 30 -29.37 5.24 20.48
C ARG A 30 -29.28 6.77 20.43
N GLU A 31 -28.08 7.32 20.27
CA GLU A 31 -27.96 8.77 20.10
C GLU A 31 -28.43 9.19 18.70
N ILE A 32 -28.68 10.50 18.56
CA ILE A 32 -28.91 11.12 17.25
C ILE A 32 -27.55 11.48 16.69
N PHE A 33 -27.17 10.85 15.57
CA PHE A 33 -25.91 11.16 14.93
C PHE A 33 -25.97 12.49 14.18
N PRO A 34 -24.86 13.27 14.13
CA PRO A 34 -24.82 14.54 13.42
C PRO A 34 -25.22 14.45 11.95
N TRP A 35 -25.07 13.28 11.30
CA TRP A 35 -25.42 13.03 9.90
C TRP A 35 -26.81 12.44 9.68
N GLU A 36 -27.61 12.18 10.73
CA GLU A 36 -28.97 11.61 10.58
C GLU A 36 -29.97 12.54 9.87
N HIS A 37 -29.65 13.82 9.78
CA HIS A 37 -30.41 14.78 8.96
C HIS A 37 -30.25 14.52 7.45
N THR A 38 -29.27 13.70 7.05
CA THR A 38 -29.08 13.24 5.67
C THR A 38 -29.55 11.80 5.56
N SER A 39 -30.28 11.47 4.49
CA SER A 39 -30.68 10.09 4.21
C SER A 39 -30.21 9.67 2.83
N PRO A 40 -29.30 8.68 2.72
CA PRO A 40 -28.97 8.04 1.45
C PRO A 40 -30.02 6.98 1.04
N GLY A 41 -31.18 6.94 1.70
CA GLY A 41 -32.21 5.91 1.51
C GLY A 41 -31.95 4.60 2.26
N VAL A 42 -30.84 4.48 2.99
CA VAL A 42 -30.51 3.31 3.82
C VAL A 42 -31.12 3.45 5.22
N ASN A 43 -31.71 2.38 5.76
CA ASN A 43 -32.29 2.38 7.10
C ASN A 43 -31.23 2.38 8.21
N LYS A 44 -31.47 3.11 9.31
CA LYS A 44 -30.58 3.15 10.48
C LYS A 44 -30.35 1.76 11.07
N GLU A 45 -31.39 0.93 11.12
CA GLU A 45 -31.32 -0.44 11.64
C GLU A 45 -30.38 -1.31 10.80
N PHE A 46 -30.32 -1.07 9.48
CA PHE A 46 -29.35 -1.76 8.62
C PHE A 46 -27.93 -1.32 8.94
N LEU A 47 -27.66 -0.01 9.04
CA LEU A 47 -26.33 0.51 9.39
C LEU A 47 -25.85 -0.02 10.75
N LEU A 48 -26.74 -0.10 11.75
CA LEU A 48 -26.43 -0.69 13.05
C LEU A 48 -26.09 -2.18 12.94
N ARG A 49 -26.79 -2.96 12.11
CA ARG A 49 -26.44 -4.38 11.86
C ARG A 49 -25.09 -4.52 11.17
N GLU A 50 -24.80 -3.68 10.17
CA GLU A 50 -23.51 -3.69 9.46
C GLU A 50 -22.35 -3.29 10.38
N HIS A 51 -22.56 -2.33 11.29
CA HIS A 51 -21.58 -1.99 12.32
C HIS A 51 -21.25 -3.19 13.22
N HIS A 52 -22.26 -3.93 13.69
CA HIS A 52 -22.02 -5.14 14.49
C HIS A 52 -21.31 -6.25 13.71
N LYS A 53 -21.63 -6.42 12.42
CA LYS A 53 -20.92 -7.37 11.56
C LYS A 53 -19.46 -6.96 11.35
N ALA A 54 -19.20 -5.68 11.10
CA ALA A 54 -17.86 -5.15 10.94
C ALA A 54 -16.99 -5.39 12.18
N LEU A 55 -17.54 -5.20 13.39
CA LEU A 55 -16.85 -5.52 14.65
C LEU A 55 -16.51 -7.01 14.81
N LYS A 56 -17.27 -7.90 14.15
CA LYS A 56 -17.02 -9.35 14.14
C LYS A 56 -16.18 -9.82 12.94
N GLY A 57 -15.86 -8.93 12.00
CA GLY A 57 -15.22 -9.29 10.73
C GLY A 57 -16.15 -10.01 9.74
N ASP A 58 -17.46 -9.99 9.97
CA ASP A 58 -18.46 -10.60 9.10
C ASP A 58 -18.73 -9.71 7.87
N VAL A 59 -18.96 -10.35 6.72
CA VAL A 59 -19.26 -9.65 5.46
C VAL A 59 -20.74 -9.76 5.10
N THR A 60 -21.25 -8.71 4.45
CA THR A 60 -22.59 -8.74 3.85
C THR A 60 -22.50 -9.12 2.37
N PRO A 61 -23.23 -10.16 1.93
CA PRO A 61 -23.18 -10.62 0.56
C PRO A 61 -23.83 -9.61 -0.39
N ASP A 62 -23.44 -9.66 -1.66
CA ASP A 62 -23.94 -8.78 -2.71
C ASP A 62 -25.42 -9.09 -3.03
N CYS A 63 -26.33 -8.19 -2.66
CA CYS A 63 -27.77 -8.33 -2.90
C CYS A 63 -28.18 -8.42 -4.39
N ARG A 64 -27.27 -8.13 -5.33
CA ARG A 64 -27.50 -8.37 -6.78
C ARG A 64 -27.52 -9.85 -7.14
N ARG A 65 -26.76 -10.66 -6.42
CA ARG A 65 -26.46 -12.06 -6.75
C ARG A 65 -26.77 -13.02 -5.60
N SER A 66 -27.27 -12.48 -4.51
CA SER A 66 -27.61 -13.19 -3.28
C SER A 66 -28.94 -12.66 -2.76
N GLN A 67 -29.33 -13.08 -1.57
CA GLN A 67 -30.58 -12.62 -0.95
C GLN A 67 -30.50 -11.13 -0.58
N CYS A 68 -31.65 -10.45 -0.62
CA CYS A 68 -31.76 -9.05 -0.24
C CYS A 68 -31.27 -8.83 1.20
N SER A 69 -30.34 -7.90 1.40
CA SER A 69 -29.78 -7.56 2.72
C SER A 69 -30.71 -6.68 3.57
N ALA A 70 -31.89 -6.32 3.04
CA ALA A 70 -32.88 -5.45 3.68
C ALA A 70 -32.28 -4.10 4.15
N CYS A 71 -31.55 -3.42 3.26
CA CYS A 71 -30.94 -2.11 3.54
C CYS A 71 -31.94 -0.94 3.47
N GLY A 72 -33.10 -1.13 2.85
CA GLY A 72 -34.14 -0.10 2.70
C GLY A 72 -34.03 0.76 1.43
N VAL A 73 -32.90 0.79 0.73
CA VAL A 73 -32.68 1.67 -0.44
C VAL A 73 -33.74 1.51 -1.53
N CYS A 74 -33.99 0.28 -1.97
CA CYS A 74 -34.97 0.00 -3.03
C CYS A 74 -36.38 0.48 -2.68
N PRO A 75 -36.99 0.08 -1.54
CA PRO A 75 -38.32 0.56 -1.18
C PRO A 75 -38.33 2.07 -0.85
N ASN A 76 -37.32 2.60 -0.17
CA ASN A 76 -37.31 4.00 0.27
C ASN A 76 -37.14 4.99 -0.90
N LEU A 77 -36.35 4.63 -1.91
CA LEU A 77 -36.11 5.49 -3.08
C LEU A 77 -36.97 5.12 -4.30
N GLY A 78 -37.76 4.04 -4.22
CA GLY A 78 -38.53 3.54 -5.36
C GLY A 78 -37.65 3.03 -6.51
N VAL A 79 -36.44 2.57 -6.22
CA VAL A 79 -35.46 2.11 -7.22
C VAL A 79 -35.30 0.60 -7.23
N LYS A 80 -34.86 0.06 -8.37
CA LYS A 80 -34.52 -1.36 -8.52
C LYS A 80 -33.02 -1.54 -8.64
N VAL A 81 -32.53 -2.67 -8.13
CA VAL A 81 -31.12 -3.05 -8.28
C VAL A 81 -30.82 -3.35 -9.75
N VAL A 82 -29.71 -2.80 -10.26
CA VAL A 82 -29.21 -3.05 -11.62
C VAL A 82 -27.85 -3.75 -11.55
N ASP A 83 -27.74 -4.95 -12.10
CA ASP A 83 -26.43 -5.63 -12.28
C ASP A 83 -25.90 -5.33 -13.70
N HIS A 84 -25.04 -4.31 -13.79
CA HIS A 84 -24.42 -3.89 -15.05
C HIS A 84 -23.46 -4.94 -15.64
N ILE A 85 -22.92 -5.86 -14.83
CA ILE A 85 -22.04 -6.92 -15.33
C ILE A 85 -22.88 -7.99 -16.04
N ALA A 86 -24.08 -8.29 -15.55
CA ALA A 86 -25.03 -9.15 -16.27
C ALA A 86 -25.49 -8.54 -17.60
N ARG A 87 -25.50 -7.20 -17.71
CA ARG A 87 -25.88 -6.44 -18.91
C ARG A 87 -24.69 -5.99 -19.79
N ALA A 88 -23.50 -6.54 -19.56
CA ALA A 88 -22.28 -6.10 -20.24
C ALA A 88 -22.29 -6.26 -21.78
N GLY A 89 -23.28 -6.95 -22.35
CA GLY A 89 -23.47 -7.07 -23.80
C GLY A 89 -24.25 -5.92 -24.46
N GLU A 90 -24.83 -4.98 -23.71
CA GLU A 90 -25.80 -3.99 -24.26
C GLU A 90 -25.29 -2.55 -24.33
N PHE A 91 -24.07 -2.26 -23.87
CA PHE A 91 -23.54 -0.90 -23.87
C PHE A 91 -22.69 -0.63 -25.11
N GLN A 92 -23.14 0.29 -25.97
CA GLN A 92 -22.29 0.90 -26.99
C GLN A 92 -21.23 1.78 -26.30
N GLU A 93 -19.96 1.51 -26.59
CA GLU A 93 -18.84 2.35 -26.18
C GLU A 93 -19.00 3.73 -26.82
N LEU A 94 -19.34 4.74 -26.02
CA LEU A 94 -19.27 6.13 -26.47
C LEU A 94 -17.78 6.52 -26.58
N GLU A 95 -17.31 6.73 -27.81
CA GLU A 95 -15.95 7.17 -28.08
C GLU A 95 -15.62 8.46 -27.31
N ARG A 96 -14.72 8.35 -26.33
CA ARG A 96 -14.18 9.52 -25.63
C ARG A 96 -13.24 10.27 -26.57
N LYS A 97 -13.71 11.40 -27.09
CA LYS A 97 -12.86 12.40 -27.76
C LYS A 97 -11.83 12.92 -26.76
N HIS A 98 -10.59 12.48 -26.90
CA HIS A 98 -9.48 12.99 -26.11
C HIS A 98 -9.17 14.42 -26.60
N GLY A 99 -9.21 15.38 -25.67
CA GLY A 99 -8.79 16.75 -25.96
C GLY A 99 -7.34 16.78 -26.44
N THR A 100 -7.07 17.64 -27.43
CA THR A 100 -5.76 17.88 -28.00
C THR A 100 -4.77 18.32 -26.92
N LYS A 101 -3.61 17.64 -26.84
CA LYS A 101 -2.50 18.05 -25.97
C LYS A 101 -2.05 19.45 -26.38
N GLN A 102 -2.15 20.42 -25.48
CA GLN A 102 -1.52 21.72 -25.69
C GLN A 102 0.00 21.55 -25.54
N GLU A 103 0.75 21.99 -26.55
CA GLU A 103 2.20 22.03 -26.52
C GLU A 103 2.67 23.15 -25.58
N THR A 104 3.19 22.77 -24.42
CA THR A 104 3.92 23.64 -23.50
C THR A 104 5.42 23.53 -23.79
N LYS A 105 6.14 24.66 -23.69
CA LYS A 105 7.60 24.68 -23.79
C LYS A 105 8.21 23.70 -22.76
N PRO A 106 9.24 22.91 -23.12
CA PRO A 106 9.84 21.96 -22.20
C PRO A 106 10.42 22.70 -20.99
N ARG A 107 9.81 22.48 -19.81
CA ARG A 107 10.36 22.96 -18.54
C ARG A 107 11.50 22.05 -18.13
N GLN A 108 12.63 22.62 -17.74
CA GLN A 108 13.71 21.85 -17.12
C GLN A 108 13.22 21.33 -15.77
N LEU A 109 13.36 20.02 -15.55
CA LEU A 109 12.94 19.34 -14.33
C LEU A 109 14.16 18.72 -13.66
N TYR A 110 14.13 18.71 -12.33
CA TYR A 110 15.20 18.20 -11.48
C TYR A 110 14.69 16.94 -10.81
N ALA A 111 15.23 15.78 -11.22
CA ALA A 111 14.75 14.49 -10.76
C ALA A 111 15.54 14.02 -9.54
N TYR A 112 14.86 13.42 -8.58
CA TYR A 112 15.46 12.89 -7.36
C TYR A 112 14.93 11.48 -7.09
N ARG A 113 15.78 10.65 -6.49
CA ARG A 113 15.42 9.33 -5.97
C ARG A 113 15.60 9.29 -4.47
N ALA A 114 14.52 9.00 -3.76
CA ALA A 114 14.51 8.79 -2.32
C ALA A 114 14.54 7.29 -2.00
N ARG A 115 15.26 6.92 -0.94
CA ARG A 115 15.08 5.66 -0.21
C ARG A 115 14.35 5.97 1.09
N ILE A 116 13.32 5.18 1.38
CA ILE A 116 12.36 5.47 2.43
C ILE A 116 12.12 4.21 3.25
N ARG A 117 12.03 4.38 4.56
CA ARG A 117 11.49 3.37 5.47
C ARG A 117 10.00 3.61 5.69
N LYS A 118 9.22 2.54 5.51
CA LYS A 118 7.82 2.40 5.89
C LYS A 118 7.75 1.52 7.13
N GLY A 119 7.61 2.16 8.29
CA GLY A 119 7.51 1.55 9.61
C GLY A 119 6.12 0.99 9.95
N GLU A 120 6.00 0.53 11.19
CA GLU A 120 4.83 -0.18 11.72
C GLU A 120 3.55 0.66 11.67
N GLU A 121 3.65 1.97 11.93
CA GLU A 121 2.50 2.89 11.98
C GLU A 121 1.81 3.03 10.62
N LEU A 122 2.53 2.76 9.53
CA LEU A 122 2.00 2.81 8.17
C LEU A 122 1.74 1.42 7.58
N ARG A 123 1.95 0.32 8.33
CA ARG A 123 1.89 -1.04 7.73
C ARG A 123 0.54 -1.37 7.12
N TYR A 124 -0.55 -0.82 7.66
CA TYR A 124 -1.92 -1.13 7.24
C TYR A 124 -2.50 -0.22 6.14
N ILE A 125 -1.76 0.78 5.68
CA ILE A 125 -2.25 1.65 4.59
C ILE A 125 -1.96 1.02 3.22
N SER A 126 -2.84 1.29 2.26
CA SER A 126 -2.68 0.82 0.88
C SER A 126 -1.56 1.58 0.15
N HIS A 127 -1.15 1.09 -1.03
CA HIS A 127 -0.18 1.80 -1.87
C HIS A 127 -0.65 3.20 -2.28
N LEU A 128 -1.95 3.38 -2.54
CA LEU A 128 -2.50 4.69 -2.91
C LEU A 128 -2.49 5.67 -1.73
N ASP A 129 -2.84 5.18 -0.53
CA ASP A 129 -2.77 5.99 0.68
C ASP A 129 -1.33 6.37 1.01
N TYR A 130 -0.38 5.44 0.81
CA TYR A 130 1.04 5.69 0.93
C TYR A 130 1.51 6.78 -0.05
N ALA A 131 1.09 6.74 -1.31
CA ALA A 131 1.37 7.82 -2.26
C ALA A 131 0.81 9.17 -1.78
N SER A 132 -0.44 9.19 -1.28
CA SER A 132 -1.06 10.40 -0.74
C SER A 132 -0.35 10.94 0.52
N VAL A 133 0.29 10.09 1.33
CA VAL A 133 1.15 10.53 2.43
C VAL A 133 2.29 11.42 1.90
N PHE A 134 2.99 11.00 0.84
CA PHE A 134 4.06 11.80 0.24
C PHE A 134 3.55 13.04 -0.47
N GLU A 135 2.45 12.95 -1.23
CA GLU A 135 1.84 14.11 -1.86
C GLU A 135 1.57 15.23 -0.83
N ARG A 136 0.99 14.88 0.33
CA ARG A 136 0.76 15.82 1.43
C ARG A 136 2.06 16.31 2.07
N ALA A 137 3.06 15.44 2.24
CA ALA A 137 4.35 15.82 2.81
C ALA A 137 5.09 16.84 1.92
N PHE A 138 5.11 16.64 0.59
CA PHE A 138 5.69 17.58 -0.36
C PHE A 138 5.02 18.96 -0.31
N LEU A 139 3.69 18.99 -0.21
CA LEU A 139 2.93 20.24 -0.10
C LEU A 139 3.23 20.98 1.22
N ARG A 140 3.25 20.28 2.36
CA ARG A 140 3.61 20.88 3.66
C ARG A 140 5.06 21.37 3.68
N ALA A 141 5.97 20.61 3.09
CA ALA A 141 7.36 20.99 2.91
C ALA A 141 7.55 22.18 1.97
N LYS A 142 6.49 22.61 1.25
CA LYS A 142 6.50 23.68 0.23
C LYS A 142 7.51 23.42 -0.90
N LEU A 143 7.83 22.15 -1.18
CA LEU A 143 8.77 21.79 -2.23
C LEU A 143 8.13 22.04 -3.60
N PRO A 144 8.87 22.57 -4.59
CA PRO A 144 8.34 22.97 -5.89
C PRO A 144 8.14 21.76 -6.82
N VAL A 145 7.39 20.75 -6.38
CA VAL A 145 7.15 19.48 -7.10
C VAL A 145 6.45 19.73 -8.43
N ALA A 146 6.89 19.00 -9.46
CA ALA A 146 6.31 19.05 -10.79
C ALA A 146 4.99 18.28 -10.87
N PHE A 147 4.10 18.74 -11.75
CA PHE A 147 2.81 18.12 -12.02
C PHE A 147 2.74 17.65 -13.47
N SER A 148 1.89 16.66 -13.74
CA SER A 148 1.56 16.22 -15.10
C SER A 148 0.69 17.25 -15.83
N GLU A 149 0.76 17.25 -17.16
CA GLU A 149 0.09 18.24 -18.03
C GLU A 149 -1.29 17.76 -18.55
N GLY A 150 -1.96 16.88 -17.81
CA GLY A 150 -3.29 16.37 -18.17
C GLY A 150 -4.45 17.17 -17.54
N PHE A 151 -5.69 16.85 -17.94
CA PHE A 151 -6.92 17.46 -17.38
C PHE A 151 -7.05 17.31 -15.86
N ASN A 152 -6.38 16.32 -15.27
CA ASN A 152 -6.23 16.15 -13.83
C ASN A 152 -4.74 16.09 -13.49
N PRO A 153 -4.09 17.25 -13.25
CA PRO A 153 -2.67 17.31 -12.92
C PRO A 153 -2.39 16.48 -11.66
N ARG A 154 -1.43 15.55 -11.77
CA ARG A 154 -0.95 14.74 -10.64
C ARG A 154 0.50 15.09 -10.38
N MET A 155 0.91 15.07 -9.12
CA MET A 155 2.34 15.21 -8.80
C MET A 155 3.11 14.10 -9.51
N LYS A 156 4.25 14.46 -10.07
CA LYS A 156 5.15 13.50 -10.72
C LYS A 156 5.93 12.72 -9.67
N LEU A 157 5.26 11.75 -9.07
CA LEU A 157 5.82 10.78 -8.13
C LEU A 157 5.73 9.39 -8.76
N ALA A 158 6.80 8.60 -8.64
CA ALA A 158 6.84 7.22 -9.08
C ALA A 158 7.46 6.36 -7.99
N PHE A 159 6.88 5.18 -7.73
CA PHE A 159 7.40 4.23 -6.76
C PHE A 159 7.99 3.01 -7.45
N ALA A 160 9.00 2.39 -6.84
CA ALA A 160 9.67 1.22 -7.40
C ALA A 160 8.81 -0.04 -7.41
N SER A 161 8.00 -0.23 -6.36
CA SER A 161 7.18 -1.42 -6.23
C SER A 161 6.05 -1.15 -5.23
N ALA A 162 4.87 -1.68 -5.50
CA ALA A 162 3.79 -1.67 -4.52
C ALA A 162 4.07 -2.70 -3.42
N LEU A 163 3.97 -2.27 -2.16
CA LEU A 163 4.10 -3.15 -1.01
C LEU A 163 2.72 -3.65 -0.56
N ALA A 164 2.62 -4.90 -0.14
CA ALA A 164 1.38 -5.46 0.39
C ALA A 164 0.99 -4.81 1.73
N VAL A 165 -0.31 -4.76 2.00
CA VAL A 165 -0.85 -4.33 3.31
C VAL A 165 -0.34 -5.30 4.40
N GLY A 166 0.02 -4.75 5.56
CA GLY A 166 0.57 -5.50 6.69
C GLY A 166 2.09 -5.66 6.64
N VAL A 167 2.75 -5.26 5.55
CA VAL A 167 4.20 -5.37 5.36
C VAL A 167 4.89 -4.02 5.60
N THR A 168 6.04 -4.05 6.29
CA THR A 168 6.95 -2.90 6.50
C THR A 168 8.16 -2.99 5.57
N SER A 169 8.90 -1.89 5.40
CA SER A 169 10.08 -1.91 4.53
C SER A 169 11.11 -0.84 4.88
N ASP A 170 12.38 -1.16 4.71
CA ASP A 170 13.52 -0.23 4.72
C ASP A 170 14.04 0.11 3.30
N GLY A 171 13.39 -0.45 2.29
CA GLY A 171 13.80 -0.45 0.89
C GLY A 171 12.73 0.09 -0.05
N GLU A 172 11.87 1.01 0.39
CA GLU A 172 10.98 1.72 -0.53
C GLU A 172 11.79 2.75 -1.31
N TYR A 173 11.56 2.82 -2.62
CA TYR A 173 12.15 3.85 -3.46
C TYR A 173 11.08 4.68 -4.14
N MET A 174 11.29 5.98 -4.17
CA MET A 174 10.41 6.95 -4.82
C MET A 174 11.23 7.92 -5.67
N ASP A 175 10.86 8.03 -6.94
CA ASP A 175 11.33 9.10 -7.83
C ASP A 175 10.35 10.26 -7.81
N PHE A 176 10.87 11.48 -7.78
CA PHE A 176 10.08 12.70 -7.91
C PHE A 176 10.82 13.78 -8.70
N GLU A 177 10.07 14.71 -9.28
CA GLU A 177 10.61 15.80 -10.07
C GLU A 177 10.26 17.16 -9.44
N LEU A 178 11.23 18.08 -9.40
CA LEU A 178 11.05 19.47 -8.99
C LEU A 178 11.11 20.40 -10.21
N THR A 179 10.40 21.53 -10.12
CA THR A 179 10.35 22.58 -11.14
C THR A 179 11.45 23.65 -10.98
N LYS A 180 12.15 23.61 -9.83
CA LYS A 180 13.29 24.49 -9.52
C LYS A 180 14.42 23.63 -8.96
N PRO A 181 15.69 23.98 -9.24
CA PRO A 181 16.81 23.32 -8.59
C PRO A 181 16.80 23.69 -7.12
N LEU A 182 16.90 22.69 -6.25
CA LEU A 182 17.17 22.87 -4.84
C LEU A 182 18.35 21.97 -4.48
N CYS A 183 19.36 22.52 -3.82
CA CYS A 183 20.53 21.75 -3.42
C CYS A 183 20.20 20.83 -2.25
N GLN A 184 21.02 19.79 -2.09
CA GLN A 184 21.13 19.11 -0.80
C GLN A 184 21.87 20.03 0.19
N PRO A 185 21.55 19.98 1.50
CA PRO A 185 20.57 19.10 2.13
C PRO A 185 19.13 19.66 2.14
N GLU A 186 18.85 20.80 1.50
CA GLU A 186 17.57 21.52 1.64
C GLU A 186 16.35 20.65 1.31
N VAL A 187 16.39 19.88 0.20
CA VAL A 187 15.29 18.99 -0.18
C VAL A 187 15.08 17.88 0.85
N PHE A 188 16.18 17.29 1.32
CA PHE A 188 16.16 16.22 2.31
C PHE A 188 15.55 16.70 3.63
N ASP A 189 16.04 17.82 4.17
CA ASP A 189 15.63 18.34 5.46
C ASP A 189 14.16 18.77 5.45
N ARG A 190 13.74 19.49 4.41
CA ARG A 190 12.34 19.94 4.28
C ARG A 190 11.37 18.79 4.14
N LEU A 191 11.72 17.77 3.34
CA LEU A 191 10.87 16.59 3.18
C LEU A 191 10.81 15.80 4.48
N ARG A 192 11.97 15.50 5.08
CA ARG A 192 12.09 14.73 6.33
C ARG A 192 11.28 15.35 7.47
N ALA A 193 11.36 16.67 7.66
CA ALA A 193 10.63 17.39 8.71
C ALA A 193 9.10 17.34 8.55
N ASN A 194 8.61 16.95 7.37
CA ASN A 194 7.18 16.94 7.05
C ASN A 194 6.62 15.53 6.81
N LEU A 195 7.41 14.47 7.01
CA LEU A 195 6.90 13.10 6.97
C LEU A 195 6.15 12.75 8.27
N PRO A 196 5.06 11.98 8.20
CA PRO A 196 4.39 11.49 9.40
C PRO A 196 5.22 10.39 10.09
N VAL A 197 4.88 10.10 11.34
CA VAL A 197 5.41 8.92 12.06
C VAL A 197 5.21 7.66 11.21
N GLY A 198 6.23 6.80 11.18
CA GLY A 198 6.27 5.60 10.36
C GLY A 198 6.72 5.81 8.90
N ALA A 199 6.94 7.04 8.43
CA ALA A 199 7.65 7.31 7.17
C ALA A 199 8.98 8.02 7.46
N GLU A 200 10.10 7.41 7.08
CA GLU A 200 11.42 7.98 7.29
C GLU A 200 12.19 8.07 5.98
N LEU A 201 12.68 9.28 5.65
CA LEU A 201 13.57 9.49 4.52
C LEU A 201 14.99 9.06 4.90
N LEU A 202 15.45 7.95 4.34
CA LEU A 202 16.76 7.37 4.65
C LEU A 202 17.87 7.93 3.77
N LYS A 203 17.62 8.05 2.46
CA LYS A 203 18.58 8.59 1.49
C LYS A 203 17.85 9.40 0.42
N LEU A 204 18.55 10.37 -0.17
CA LEU A 204 18.06 11.13 -1.30
C LEU A 204 19.22 11.42 -2.26
N ARG A 205 19.02 11.16 -3.55
CA ARG A 205 20.01 11.38 -4.61
C ARG A 205 19.38 12.16 -5.75
N GLU A 206 20.04 13.21 -6.22
CA GLU A 206 19.69 13.86 -7.48
C GLU A 206 20.08 12.97 -8.66
N LEU A 207 19.20 12.89 -9.65
CA LEU A 207 19.36 12.09 -10.85
C LEU A 207 19.72 13.00 -12.02
N SER A 208 20.82 12.68 -12.68
CA SER A 208 21.24 13.36 -13.90
C SER A 208 20.84 12.55 -15.14
N GLY A 209 20.48 13.26 -16.21
CA GLY A 209 20.15 12.66 -17.50
C GLY A 209 18.85 11.84 -17.51
N LYS A 210 18.64 11.11 -18.61
CA LYS A 210 17.43 10.31 -18.81
C LYS A 210 17.51 9.01 -18.00
N GLN A 211 16.60 8.86 -17.04
CA GLN A 211 16.49 7.66 -16.23
C GLN A 211 15.41 6.72 -16.79
N PRO A 212 15.62 5.39 -16.77
CA PRO A 212 14.54 4.45 -16.96
C PRO A 212 13.50 4.58 -15.84
N ALA A 213 12.27 4.15 -16.11
CA ALA A 213 11.21 4.16 -15.10
C ALA A 213 11.66 3.37 -13.86
N LEU A 214 11.45 3.92 -12.67
CA LEU A 214 11.90 3.32 -11.42
C LEU A 214 11.40 1.88 -11.24
N MET A 215 10.13 1.63 -11.57
CA MET A 215 9.56 0.27 -11.50
C MET A 215 10.18 -0.73 -12.48
N SER A 216 10.78 -0.28 -13.60
CA SER A 216 11.32 -1.17 -14.62
C SER A 216 12.75 -1.61 -14.35
N ILE A 217 13.42 -1.02 -13.37
CA ILE A 217 14.80 -1.36 -13.01
C ILE A 217 14.89 -2.33 -11.82
N VAL A 218 13.77 -2.61 -11.16
CA VAL A 218 13.73 -3.54 -10.02
C VAL A 218 13.63 -4.96 -10.54
N ASP A 219 14.57 -5.81 -10.15
CA ASP A 219 14.58 -7.23 -10.55
C ASP A 219 14.52 -8.20 -9.38
N ALA A 220 14.72 -7.74 -8.14
CA ALA A 220 14.52 -8.56 -6.95
C ALA A 220 14.19 -7.72 -5.71
N ALA A 221 13.70 -8.41 -4.67
CA ALA A 221 13.41 -7.86 -3.36
C ALA A 221 13.86 -8.83 -2.27
N ILE A 222 14.48 -8.30 -1.21
CA ILE A 222 14.89 -9.10 -0.05
C ILE A 222 13.86 -8.91 1.07
N TYR A 223 13.39 -10.01 1.63
CA TYR A 223 12.44 -10.03 2.73
C TYR A 223 13.01 -10.79 3.93
N GLU A 224 12.65 -10.31 5.10
CA GLU A 224 12.75 -11.00 6.37
C GLU A 224 11.34 -11.25 6.91
N ILE A 225 11.10 -12.47 7.38
CA ILE A 225 9.84 -12.85 8.02
C ILE A 225 10.16 -13.31 9.43
N ARG A 226 9.60 -12.63 10.43
CA ARG A 226 9.66 -13.01 11.84
C ARG A 226 8.35 -13.62 12.27
N ILE A 227 8.39 -14.78 12.92
CA ILE A 227 7.19 -15.53 13.31
C ILE A 227 7.43 -16.13 14.70
N PRO A 228 6.50 -16.00 15.65
CA PRO A 228 6.57 -16.77 16.90
C PRO A 228 6.72 -18.26 16.61
N PHE A 229 7.69 -18.91 17.26
CA PHE A 229 8.07 -20.27 16.95
C PHE A 229 8.49 -21.04 18.20
N GLY A 230 7.72 -22.10 18.51
CA GLY A 230 8.03 -23.05 19.60
C GLY A 230 8.66 -24.36 19.13
N GLY A 231 9.04 -24.45 17.85
CA GLY A 231 9.64 -25.65 17.27
C GLY A 231 11.17 -25.69 17.40
N ASN A 232 11.81 -26.63 16.71
CA ASN A 232 13.26 -26.78 16.66
C ASN A 232 13.81 -26.58 15.24
N LEU A 233 15.12 -26.37 15.14
CA LEU A 233 15.77 -26.09 13.87
C LEU A 233 15.63 -27.26 12.88
N ASP A 234 15.70 -28.51 13.34
CA ASP A 234 15.54 -29.71 12.52
C ASP A 234 14.20 -29.72 11.75
N SER A 235 13.11 -29.31 12.41
CA SER A 235 11.79 -29.22 11.77
C SER A 235 11.75 -28.18 10.65
N VAL A 236 12.47 -27.07 10.83
CA VAL A 236 12.61 -25.99 9.84
C VAL A 236 13.46 -26.46 8.66
N GLU A 237 14.63 -27.02 8.93
CA GLU A 237 15.54 -27.55 7.91
C GLU A 237 14.89 -28.67 7.10
N SER A 238 14.11 -29.54 7.73
CA SER A 238 13.36 -30.60 7.05
C SER A 238 12.27 -30.02 6.12
N ALA A 239 11.54 -28.99 6.55
CA ALA A 239 10.55 -28.31 5.73
C ALA A 239 11.19 -27.61 4.52
N LEU A 240 12.24 -26.82 4.75
CA LEU A 240 12.99 -26.14 3.70
C LEU A 240 13.67 -27.13 2.75
N GLY A 241 14.24 -28.22 3.26
CA GLY A 241 14.86 -29.25 2.43
C GLY A 241 13.84 -30.02 1.58
N ARG A 242 12.58 -30.16 2.01
CA ARG A 242 11.50 -30.67 1.15
C ARG A 242 11.11 -29.65 0.08
N PHE A 243 10.97 -28.38 0.46
CA PHE A 243 10.68 -27.28 -0.47
C PHE A 243 11.77 -27.15 -1.54
N ASP A 244 13.03 -27.23 -1.17
CA ASP A 244 14.17 -27.10 -2.07
C ASP A 244 14.25 -28.25 -3.08
N ARG A 245 13.99 -29.49 -2.64
CA ARG A 245 13.98 -30.69 -3.50
C ARG A 245 12.78 -30.79 -4.44
N ALA A 246 11.68 -30.09 -4.16
CA ALA A 246 10.53 -30.08 -5.06
C ALA A 246 10.91 -29.44 -6.41
N ALA A 247 10.61 -30.12 -7.51
CA ALA A 247 10.90 -29.62 -8.85
C ALA A 247 10.00 -28.43 -9.24
N GLU A 248 8.74 -28.49 -8.83
CA GLU A 248 7.71 -27.47 -9.07
C GLU A 248 6.94 -27.22 -7.78
N VAL A 249 6.61 -25.96 -7.51
CA VAL A 249 5.78 -25.56 -6.37
C VAL A 249 4.79 -24.50 -6.84
N LYS A 250 3.51 -24.85 -6.86
CA LYS A 250 2.46 -24.04 -7.48
C LYS A 250 1.58 -23.38 -6.43
N TYR A 251 1.52 -22.05 -6.47
CA TYR A 251 0.59 -21.28 -5.64
C TYR A 251 -0.64 -20.85 -6.44
N LEU A 252 -1.85 -21.15 -5.93
CA LEU A 252 -3.11 -20.74 -6.56
C LEU A 252 -3.59 -19.39 -6.01
N ARG A 253 -3.31 -18.31 -6.74
CA ARG A 253 -3.82 -16.97 -6.38
C ARG A 253 -5.27 -16.81 -6.85
N VAL A 254 -6.18 -16.65 -5.90
CA VAL A 254 -7.60 -16.41 -6.15
C VAL A 254 -7.96 -14.95 -5.88
N THR A 255 -8.55 -14.30 -6.87
CA THR A 255 -9.16 -12.97 -6.73
C THR A 255 -10.64 -13.06 -7.14
N PRO A 256 -11.50 -12.09 -6.78
CA PRO A 256 -12.91 -12.10 -7.21
C PRO A 256 -13.12 -12.20 -8.72
N LYS A 257 -12.13 -11.80 -9.53
CA LYS A 257 -12.21 -11.76 -11.00
C LYS A 257 -11.43 -12.87 -11.70
N LYS A 258 -10.40 -13.44 -11.07
CA LYS A 258 -9.44 -14.34 -11.73
C LYS A 258 -8.82 -15.32 -10.75
N ARG A 259 -8.62 -16.55 -11.21
CA ARG A 259 -7.74 -17.56 -10.59
C ARG A 259 -6.48 -17.67 -11.45
N ARG A 260 -5.31 -17.69 -10.83
CA ARG A 260 -4.02 -17.80 -11.51
C ARG A 260 -3.11 -18.73 -10.72
N GLU A 261 -2.56 -19.72 -11.39
CA GLU A 261 -1.48 -20.55 -10.85
C GLU A 261 -0.15 -19.83 -11.06
N ILE A 262 0.71 -19.86 -10.05
CA ILE A 262 2.02 -19.22 -10.03
C ILE A 262 3.03 -20.30 -9.63
N GLU A 263 3.93 -20.65 -10.54
CA GLU A 263 5.10 -21.46 -10.19
C GLU A 263 6.03 -20.59 -9.34
N VAL A 264 6.23 -20.95 -8.08
CA VAL A 264 6.93 -20.14 -7.08
C VAL A 264 8.44 -20.22 -7.27
N LYS A 265 8.96 -21.39 -7.66
CA LYS A 265 10.40 -21.64 -7.75
C LYS A 265 11.06 -20.77 -8.81
N GLN A 266 10.32 -20.34 -9.84
CA GLN A 266 10.83 -19.42 -10.88
C GLN A 266 11.24 -18.03 -10.33
N TYR A 267 10.74 -17.66 -9.14
CA TYR A 267 11.02 -16.37 -8.50
C TYR A 267 12.02 -16.49 -7.35
N ILE A 268 12.56 -17.67 -7.06
CA ILE A 268 13.50 -17.89 -5.95
C ILE A 268 14.85 -18.23 -6.56
N SER A 269 15.77 -17.27 -6.54
CA SER A 269 17.13 -17.42 -7.11
C SER A 269 18.09 -18.10 -6.13
N LYS A 270 17.82 -18.01 -4.83
CA LYS A 270 18.67 -18.50 -3.74
C LYS A 270 17.82 -19.27 -2.73
N PRO A 271 18.36 -20.32 -2.08
CA PRO A 271 17.67 -21.02 -1.01
C PRO A 271 17.22 -20.07 0.10
N ILE A 272 16.07 -20.38 0.70
CA ILE A 272 15.56 -19.63 1.85
C ILE A 272 16.44 -19.94 3.04
N SER A 273 16.97 -18.91 3.69
CA SER A 273 17.76 -19.08 4.92
C SER A 273 16.85 -18.97 6.14
N ALA A 274 17.14 -19.74 7.18
CA ALA A 274 16.40 -19.73 8.42
C ALA A 274 17.32 -19.70 9.65
N SER A 275 16.89 -19.01 10.69
CA SER A 275 17.52 -19.01 12.00
C SER A 275 16.47 -18.84 13.10
N ILE A 276 16.70 -19.40 14.27
CA ILE A 276 15.85 -19.20 15.45
C ILE A 276 16.52 -18.14 16.33
N GLU A 277 15.81 -17.04 16.59
CA GLU A 277 16.25 -15.93 17.43
C GLU A 277 15.31 -15.82 18.64
N GLY A 278 15.71 -16.42 19.77
CA GLY A 278 14.84 -16.50 20.96
C GLY A 278 13.61 -17.37 20.69
N GLU A 279 12.42 -16.78 20.83
CA GLU A 279 11.13 -17.44 20.56
C GLU A 279 10.58 -17.14 19.16
N GLU A 280 11.40 -16.59 18.26
CA GLU A 280 11.00 -16.29 16.88
C GLU A 280 11.82 -17.10 15.86
N LEU A 281 11.15 -17.57 14.81
CA LEU A 281 11.77 -18.02 13.58
C LEU A 281 11.96 -16.83 12.64
N LEU A 282 13.19 -16.64 12.17
CA LEU A 282 13.55 -15.69 11.13
C LEU A 282 13.78 -16.42 9.82
N LEU A 283 12.98 -16.12 8.80
CA LEU A 283 13.21 -16.56 7.42
C LEU A 283 13.70 -15.39 6.59
N LYS A 284 14.78 -15.57 5.82
CA LYS A 284 15.23 -14.58 4.82
C LYS A 284 15.17 -15.17 3.42
N MET A 285 14.59 -14.40 2.51
CA MET A 285 14.40 -14.81 1.11
C MET A 285 14.63 -13.65 0.15
N GLU A 286 15.25 -13.95 -0.99
CA GLU A 286 15.38 -13.06 -2.13
C GLU A 286 14.38 -13.50 -3.20
N LEU A 287 13.45 -12.61 -3.55
CA LEU A 287 12.38 -12.89 -4.50
C LEU A 287 12.58 -12.07 -5.76
N GLY A 288 12.67 -12.76 -6.89
CA GLY A 288 12.74 -12.17 -8.22
C GLY A 288 11.44 -11.45 -8.61
N ILE A 289 11.59 -10.33 -9.29
CA ILE A 289 10.51 -9.52 -9.85
C ILE A 289 10.68 -9.53 -11.36
N THR A 290 9.68 -10.04 -12.08
CA THR A 290 9.70 -10.10 -13.54
C THR A 290 8.57 -9.27 -14.13
N PRO A 291 8.66 -8.88 -15.41
CA PRO A 291 7.55 -8.22 -16.11
C PRO A 291 6.25 -9.05 -16.12
N THR A 292 6.35 -10.38 -16.01
CA THR A 292 5.21 -11.31 -16.05
C THR A 292 4.59 -11.57 -14.67
N GLY A 293 5.28 -11.18 -13.59
CA GLY A 293 4.74 -11.24 -12.24
C GLY A 293 5.80 -11.31 -11.14
N SER A 294 5.31 -11.55 -9.92
CA SER A 294 6.10 -11.83 -8.74
C SER A 294 5.28 -12.68 -7.76
N VAL A 295 6.00 -13.35 -6.86
CA VAL A 295 5.45 -14.05 -5.70
C VAL A 295 5.62 -13.19 -4.44
N LYS A 296 4.66 -13.26 -3.52
CA LYS A 296 4.74 -12.55 -2.25
C LYS A 296 5.36 -13.46 -1.18
N PRO A 297 6.11 -12.90 -0.21
CA PRO A 297 6.66 -13.67 0.90
C PRO A 297 5.60 -14.42 1.72
N GLY A 298 4.41 -13.83 1.90
CA GLY A 298 3.30 -14.51 2.59
C GLY A 298 2.78 -15.73 1.85
N GLU A 299 2.79 -15.73 0.51
CA GLU A 299 2.35 -16.89 -0.30
C GLU A 299 3.34 -18.06 -0.18
N ILE A 300 4.64 -17.75 -0.10
CA ILE A 300 5.68 -18.76 0.18
C ILE A 300 5.51 -19.31 1.59
N LEU A 301 5.24 -18.45 2.57
CA LEU A 301 5.03 -18.88 3.95
C LEU A 301 3.81 -19.81 4.09
N GLU A 302 2.71 -19.50 3.39
CA GLU A 302 1.52 -20.35 3.32
C GLU A 302 1.85 -21.75 2.76
N LEU A 303 2.65 -21.82 1.69
CA LEU A 303 3.10 -23.11 1.13
C LEU A 303 4.01 -23.86 2.10
N LEU A 304 4.98 -23.17 2.70
CA LEU A 304 5.90 -23.79 3.66
C LEU A 304 5.13 -24.41 4.84
N ALA A 305 4.14 -23.70 5.38
CA ALA A 305 3.31 -24.20 6.46
C ALA A 305 2.36 -25.32 6.01
N GLY A 306 1.64 -25.12 4.90
CA GLY A 306 0.55 -26.00 4.47
C GLY A 306 1.01 -27.27 3.76
N GLU A 307 2.04 -27.19 2.91
CA GLU A 307 2.47 -28.29 2.04
C GLU A 307 3.81 -28.89 2.46
N PHE A 308 4.72 -28.07 2.98
CA PHE A 308 6.06 -28.50 3.39
C PHE A 308 6.21 -28.70 4.90
N GLY A 309 5.12 -28.57 5.66
CA GLY A 309 5.05 -28.93 7.07
C GLY A 309 5.95 -28.10 8.00
N LEU A 310 6.16 -26.82 7.69
CA LEU A 310 6.77 -25.87 8.60
C LEU A 310 5.77 -25.53 9.73
N PRO A 311 6.05 -25.84 11.01
CA PRO A 311 5.07 -25.70 12.08
C PRO A 311 5.00 -24.25 12.60
N VAL A 312 4.42 -23.36 11.80
CA VAL A 312 4.30 -21.92 12.08
C VAL A 312 2.86 -21.43 11.90
N GLU A 313 2.49 -20.40 12.68
CA GLU A 313 1.23 -19.70 12.50
C GLU A 313 1.41 -18.54 11.49
N VAL A 314 0.91 -18.72 10.27
CA VAL A 314 1.08 -17.75 9.16
C VAL A 314 0.50 -16.37 9.53
N SER A 315 -0.62 -16.30 10.25
CA SER A 315 -1.25 -15.05 10.69
C SER A 315 -0.40 -14.23 11.65
N ALA A 316 0.50 -14.86 12.39
CA ALA A 316 1.39 -14.19 13.34
C ALA A 316 2.65 -13.61 12.68
N ALA A 317 2.85 -13.83 11.38
CA ALA A 317 4.04 -13.43 10.67
C ALA A 317 4.17 -11.91 10.51
N LYS A 318 5.33 -11.38 10.88
CA LYS A 318 5.76 -10.01 10.60
C LYS A 318 6.71 -10.04 9.41
N ILE A 319 6.23 -9.52 8.28
CA ILE A 319 7.00 -9.46 7.04
C ILE A 319 7.61 -8.06 6.90
N HIS A 320 8.91 -8.02 6.65
CA HIS A 320 9.68 -6.81 6.44
C HIS A 320 10.50 -6.91 5.14
N ARG A 321 10.36 -5.94 4.23
CA ARG A 321 11.19 -5.82 3.03
C ARG A 321 12.43 -4.99 3.34
N THR A 322 13.59 -5.63 3.41
CA THR A 322 14.85 -4.95 3.74
C THR A 322 15.40 -4.14 2.57
N GLU A 323 15.21 -4.62 1.32
CA GLU A 323 15.82 -3.98 0.15
C GLU A 323 15.07 -4.30 -1.17
N LEU A 324 15.15 -3.36 -2.12
CA LEU A 324 14.87 -3.60 -3.54
C LEU A 324 16.17 -3.55 -4.34
N LEU A 325 16.34 -4.51 -5.24
CA LEU A 325 17.57 -4.71 -5.99
C LEU A 325 17.41 -4.39 -7.47
N ARG A 326 18.54 -3.98 -8.06
CA ARG A 326 18.82 -3.91 -9.48
C ARG A 326 20.17 -4.58 -9.74
N GLY A 327 20.18 -5.68 -10.47
CA GLY A 327 21.39 -6.44 -10.78
C GLY A 327 22.15 -6.89 -9.53
N GLY A 328 21.42 -7.26 -8.46
CA GLY A 328 22.00 -7.68 -7.18
C GLY A 328 22.49 -6.55 -6.27
N LYS A 329 22.25 -5.27 -6.63
CA LYS A 329 22.65 -4.10 -5.84
C LYS A 329 21.46 -3.25 -5.41
N PRO A 330 21.54 -2.53 -4.28
CA PRO A 330 20.56 -1.50 -3.93
C PRO A 330 20.39 -0.44 -5.02
N ILE A 331 19.17 0.05 -5.21
CA ILE A 331 18.85 1.04 -6.27
C ILE A 331 19.53 2.40 -6.02
N ILE A 332 19.83 2.73 -4.77
CA ILE A 332 20.77 3.80 -4.40
C ILE A 332 22.00 3.15 -3.78
N GLU A 333 23.12 3.13 -4.51
CA GLU A 333 24.40 2.64 -4.00
C GLU A 333 24.84 3.43 -2.75
N PRO A 334 25.49 2.80 -1.76
CA PRO A 334 26.18 3.49 -0.68
C PRO A 334 27.42 4.20 -1.24
N GLY A 335 27.24 5.41 -1.77
CA GLY A 335 28.35 6.19 -2.32
C GLY A 335 27.91 7.48 -2.97
N ILE A 336 28.48 8.58 -2.45
CA ILE A 336 28.38 9.99 -2.88
C ILE A 336 27.16 10.70 -2.29
N HIS A 337 27.35 11.06 -1.03
CA HIS A 337 26.79 12.25 -0.42
C HIS A 337 27.19 13.46 -1.28
N CYS A 338 26.22 14.19 -1.82
CA CYS A 338 26.36 15.64 -1.74
C CYS A 338 25.95 15.99 -0.32
N LEU A 339 26.95 16.13 0.55
CA LEU A 339 26.84 16.94 1.76
C LEU A 339 26.43 18.35 1.37
#